data_AF-A0A125RBN9-F1
#
_entry.id   AF-A0A125RBN9-F1
#
_cell.length_a   1.000
_cell.length_b   1.000
_cell.length_c   1.000
_cell.angle_alpha   90.00
_cell.angle_beta   90.00
_cell.angle_gamma   90.00
#
_symmetry.space_group_name_H-M   'P 1'
#
loop_
_entity.id
_entity.type
_entity.pdbx_description
1 polymer ?
#
loop_
_entity_poly.entity_id
_entity_poly.type
_entity_poly.pdbx_seq_one_letter_code
_entity_poly.pdbx_strand_id
1 'polypeptide(L)'
;MIDNAEDLKNKAVENKAGLKRQYVNIPIGDEEYGFRISGIGEKSVKIEKFIKYDDIFEAIESGNDNGLEAMIKQIIEDYEEEDGE
;
A
#
# COMPACT_ATOMS: atom_id res chain seq x y z
N MET A 1 -16.33 22.76 -1.53
CA MET A 1 -15.43 21.89 -0.74
C MET A 1 -16.09 20.52 -0.72
N ILE A 2 -15.48 19.49 -0.13
CA ILE A 2 -16.17 18.21 0.08
C ILE A 2 -16.62 18.23 1.54
N ASP A 3 -17.92 18.20 1.76
CA ASP A 3 -18.50 18.57 3.06
C ASP A 3 -18.91 17.35 3.90
N ASN A 4 -18.88 16.14 3.33
CA ASN A 4 -19.11 14.88 4.03
C ASN A 4 -18.49 13.66 3.30
N ALA A 5 -18.56 12.49 3.93
CA ALA A 5 -18.03 11.24 3.37
C ALA A 5 -18.80 10.76 2.13
N GLU A 6 -20.08 11.10 2.00
CA GLU A 6 -20.90 10.70 0.85
C GLU A 6 -20.52 11.48 -0.42
N ASP A 7 -20.29 12.78 -0.30
CA ASP A 7 -19.78 13.64 -1.38
C ASP A 7 -18.38 13.20 -1.81
N LEU A 8 -17.52 12.80 -0.86
CA LEU A 8 -16.20 12.25 -1.16
C LEU A 8 -16.31 10.95 -1.96
N LYS A 9 -17.17 10.03 -1.50
CA LYS A 9 -17.44 8.76 -2.19
C LYS A 9 -17.97 9.00 -3.60
N ASN A 10 -18.97 9.85 -3.76
CA ASN A 10 -19.57 10.15 -5.06
C ASN A 10 -18.51 10.66 -6.03
N LYS A 11 -17.72 11.66 -5.62
CA LYS A 11 -16.63 12.19 -6.43
C LYS A 11 -15.59 11.13 -6.77
N ALA A 12 -15.22 10.25 -5.82
CA ALA A 12 -14.26 9.18 -6.06
C ALA A 12 -14.77 8.14 -7.08
N VAL A 13 -16.04 7.75 -6.98
CA VAL A 13 -16.68 6.79 -7.90
C VAL A 13 -16.82 7.39 -9.30
N GLU A 14 -17.27 8.64 -9.41
CA GLU A 14 -17.42 9.34 -10.70
C GLU A 14 -16.09 9.50 -11.43
N ASN A 15 -15.00 9.73 -10.68
CA ASN A 15 -13.66 9.95 -11.23
C ASN A 15 -12.76 8.71 -11.17
N LYS A 16 -13.35 7.53 -10.99
CA LYS A 16 -12.63 6.27 -10.69
C LYS A 16 -11.52 5.95 -11.70
N ALA A 17 -11.76 6.14 -13.00
CA ALA A 17 -10.78 5.84 -14.04
C ALA A 17 -9.54 6.76 -13.97
N GLY A 18 -9.72 8.04 -13.62
CA GLY A 18 -8.64 9.00 -13.47
C GLY A 18 -7.86 8.78 -12.18
N LEU A 19 -8.57 8.56 -11.07
CA LEU A 19 -7.97 8.34 -9.76
C LEU A 19 -7.11 7.05 -9.72
N LYS A 20 -7.51 5.99 -10.43
CA LYS A 20 -6.69 4.76 -10.56
C LYS A 20 -5.35 4.93 -11.28
N ARG A 21 -5.08 6.11 -11.84
CA ARG A 21 -3.79 6.47 -12.46
C ARG A 21 -2.91 7.31 -11.52
N GLN A 22 -3.45 7.71 -10.38
CA GLN A 22 -2.74 8.51 -9.40
C GLN A 22 -1.97 7.63 -8.43
N TYR A 23 -0.89 8.21 -7.90
CA TYR A 23 -0.09 7.64 -6.83
C TYR A 23 -0.28 8.45 -5.55
N VAL A 24 -0.20 7.76 -4.42
CA VAL A 24 -0.16 8.34 -3.09
C VAL A 24 1.20 8.01 -2.52
N ASN A 25 1.97 9.03 -2.17
CA ASN A 25 3.26 8.85 -1.53
C ASN A 25 3.08 8.81 -0.01
N ILE A 26 3.60 7.76 0.62
CA ILE A 26 3.50 7.54 2.06
C ILE A 26 4.93 7.39 2.61
N PRO A 27 5.33 8.20 3.61
CA PRO A 27 6.60 8.00 4.29
C PRO A 27 6.51 6.77 5.22
N ILE A 28 7.46 5.85 5.10
CA ILE A 28 7.60 4.65 5.95
C ILE A 28 9.08 4.56 6.34
N GLY A 29 9.35 4.61 7.65
CA GLY A 29 10.72 4.76 8.13
C GLY A 29 11.34 6.06 7.62
N ASP A 30 12.51 5.96 6.99
CA ASP A 30 13.25 7.09 6.40
C ASP A 30 13.03 7.25 4.89
N GLU A 31 12.16 6.43 4.28
CA GLU A 31 11.91 6.42 2.83
C GLU A 31 10.47 6.80 2.47
N GLU A 32 10.28 7.31 1.24
CA GLU A 32 8.97 7.66 0.70
C GLU A 32 8.52 6.62 -0.35
N TYR A 33 7.36 6.01 -0.13
CA TYR A 33 6.83 4.94 -0.96
C TYR A 33 5.60 5.40 -1.74
N GLY A 34 5.66 5.27 -3.08
CA GLY A 34 4.51 5.48 -3.94
C GLY A 34 3.59 4.27 -4.02
N PHE A 35 2.33 4.43 -3.62
CA PHE A 35 1.25 3.46 -3.76
C PHE A 35 0.27 3.88 -4.85
N ARG A 36 -0.17 2.94 -5.67
CA ARG A 36 -1.17 3.19 -6.70
C ARG A 36 -2.56 2.99 -6.12
N ILE A 37 -3.52 3.86 -6.48
CA ILE A 37 -4.93 3.59 -6.24
C ILE A 37 -5.40 2.44 -7.14
N SER A 38 -5.68 1.28 -6.56
CA SER A 38 -6.06 0.07 -7.31
C SER A 38 -7.57 -0.18 -7.33
N GLY A 39 -8.26 0.22 -6.26
CA GLY A 39 -9.69 0.03 -6.09
C GLY A 39 -10.37 1.26 -5.49
N ILE A 40 -11.56 1.56 -5.98
CA ILE A 40 -12.46 2.54 -5.37
C ILE A 40 -13.79 1.82 -5.21
N GLY A 41 -14.16 1.58 -3.96
CA GLY A 41 -15.41 0.94 -3.55
C GLY A 41 -16.34 1.95 -2.86
N GLU A 42 -17.51 1.48 -2.44
CA GLU A 42 -18.54 2.35 -1.85
C GLU A 42 -18.19 2.88 -0.46
N LYS A 43 -17.28 2.19 0.26
CA LYS A 43 -16.89 2.53 1.63
C LYS A 43 -15.40 2.82 1.81
N SER A 44 -14.57 2.51 0.81
CA SER A 44 -13.12 2.57 0.94
C SER A 44 -12.40 2.71 -0.40
N VAL A 45 -11.14 3.15 -0.32
CA VAL A 45 -10.19 3.19 -1.43
C VAL A 45 -9.09 2.18 -1.13
N LYS A 46 -8.82 1.29 -2.08
CA LYS A 46 -7.71 0.33 -2.03
C LYS A 46 -6.50 0.94 -2.72
N ILE A 47 -5.37 0.93 -2.04
CA ILE A 47 -4.06 1.26 -2.59
C ILE A 47 -3.18 0.01 -2.62
N GLU A 48 -2.27 -0.10 -3.59
CA GLU A 48 -1.35 -1.22 -3.70
C GLU A 48 0.00 -0.80 -4.29
N LYS A 49 1.05 -1.52 -3.92
CA LYS A 49 2.41 -1.41 -4.47
C LYS A 49 2.94 -2.82 -4.69
N PHE A 50 3.61 -3.05 -5.82
CA PHE A 50 4.36 -4.27 -6.05
C PHE A 50 5.79 -4.05 -5.58
N ILE A 51 6.31 -5.00 -4.80
CA ILE A 51 7.68 -5.02 -4.30
C ILE A 51 8.23 -6.38 -4.68
N LYS A 52 9.36 -6.42 -5.38
CA LYS A 52 9.97 -7.68 -5.79
C LYS A 52 10.73 -8.27 -4.62
N TYR A 53 10.85 -9.60 -4.58
CA TYR A 53 11.66 -10.26 -3.57
C TYR A 53 13.13 -9.82 -3.61
N ASP A 54 13.68 -9.60 -4.81
CA ASP A 54 15.05 -9.09 -4.97
C ASP A 54 15.21 -7.73 -4.28
N ASP A 55 14.28 -6.79 -4.53
CA ASP A 55 14.28 -5.47 -3.90
C ASP A 55 14.21 -5.57 -2.36
N ILE A 56 13.49 -6.56 -1.82
CA ILE A 56 13.41 -6.80 -0.38
C ILE A 56 14.78 -7.17 0.19
N PHE A 57 15.49 -8.09 -0.46
CA PHE A 57 16.83 -8.50 0.00
C PHE A 57 17.84 -7.37 -0.16
N GLU A 58 17.84 -6.66 -1.30
CA GLU A 58 18.76 -5.54 -1.56
C GLU A 58 18.59 -4.41 -0.54
N ALA A 59 17.36 -4.09 -0.15
CA ALA A 59 17.09 -3.06 0.85
C ALA A 59 17.70 -3.41 2.22
N ILE A 60 17.57 -4.68 2.65
CA ILE A 60 18.10 -5.15 3.93
C ILE A 60 19.63 -5.22 3.90
N GLU A 61 20.22 -5.72 2.82
CA GLU A 61 21.69 -5.73 2.65
C GLU A 61 22.29 -4.33 2.64
N SER A 62 21.51 -3.33 2.18
CA SER A 62 21.88 -1.92 2.20
C SER A 62 21.70 -1.25 3.57
N GLY A 63 21.22 -1.99 4.59
CA GLY A 63 21.01 -1.51 5.95
C GLY A 63 19.70 -0.74 6.16
N ASN A 64 18.70 -0.94 5.29
CA ASN A 64 17.37 -0.37 5.46
C ASN A 64 16.45 -1.31 6.26
N ASP A 65 16.75 -1.45 7.55
CA ASP A 65 16.04 -2.39 8.43
C ASP A 65 14.65 -1.88 8.88
N ASN A 66 14.31 -0.62 8.61
CA ASN A 66 13.05 0.01 9.03
C ASN A 66 12.11 0.34 7.84
N GLY A 67 12.49 -0.03 6.62
CA GLY A 67 11.70 0.20 5.41
C GLY A 67 10.53 -0.77 5.26
N LEU A 68 9.67 -0.49 4.28
CA LEU A 68 8.54 -1.33 3.91
C LEU A 68 8.99 -2.77 3.56
N GLU A 69 10.15 -2.89 2.90
CA GLU A 69 10.78 -4.15 2.52
C GLU A 69 11.09 -5.03 3.75
N ALA A 70 11.72 -4.46 4.77
CA ALA A 70 12.06 -5.15 6.01
C ALA A 70 10.79 -5.64 6.74
N MET A 71 9.76 -4.78 6.81
CA MET A 71 8.46 -5.15 7.39
C MET A 71 7.80 -6.32 6.65
N ILE A 72 7.83 -6.31 5.31
CA ILE A 72 7.26 -7.39 4.49
C ILE A 72 8.01 -8.69 4.73
N LYS A 73 9.35 -8.65 4.74
CA LYS A 73 10.15 -9.84 5.04
C LYS A 73 9.78 -10.42 6.39
N GLN A 74 9.72 -9.59 7.43
CA GLN A 74 9.36 -10.05 8.77
C GLN A 74 7.97 -10.71 8.79
N ILE A 75 6.96 -10.11 8.16
CA ILE A 75 5.61 -10.70 8.08
C ILE A 75 5.64 -12.08 7.42
N ILE A 76 6.46 -12.26 6.39
CA ILE A 76 6.60 -13.55 5.68
C ILE A 76 7.35 -14.58 6.54
N GLU A 77 8.42 -14.17 7.25
CA GLU A 77 9.21 -15.05 8.12
C GLU A 77 8.44 -15.46 9.38
N ASP A 78 7.65 -14.56 9.95
CA ASP A 78 6.83 -14.78 11.14
C ASP A 78 5.51 -15.52 10.80
N TYR A 79 5.22 -15.77 9.52
CA TYR A 79 4.01 -16.48 9.11
C TYR A 79 4.13 -17.97 9.39
N GLU A 80 3.46 -18.43 10.44
CA GLU A 80 3.18 -19.84 10.69
C GLU A 80 1.78 -20.18 10.17
N GLU A 81 1.67 -21.18 9.31
CA GLU A 81 0.36 -21.70 8.88
C GLU A 81 -0.29 -22.33 10.12
N GLU A 82 -1.46 -21.82 10.54
CA GLU A 82 -2.26 -22.51 11.55
C GLU A 82 -2.64 -23.87 10.94
N ASP A 83 -1.91 -24.93 11.31
CA ASP A 83 -2.28 -26.31 11.04
C ASP A 83 -3.73 -26.48 11.52
N GLY A 84 -4.66 -26.50 10.57
CA GLY A 84 -6.08 -26.57 10.88
C GLY A 84 -6.40 -27.82 11.68
N GLU A 85 -6.82 -27.63 12.93
CA GLU A 85 -7.65 -28.62 13.65
C GLU A 85 -9.08 -28.63 13.09
#